data_AF-A0A5E7GM11-F1
#
_entry.id   AF-A0A5E7GM11-F1
#
_cell.length_a   1.000
_cell.length_b   1.000
_cell.length_c   1.000
_cell.angle_alpha   90.00
_cell.angle_beta   90.00
_cell.angle_gamma   90.00
#
_symmetry.space_group_name_H-M   'P 1'
#
loop_
_entity.id
_entity.type
_entity.pdbx_description
1 polymer ?
#
loop_
_entity_poly.entity_id
_entity_poly.type
_entity_poly.pdbx_seq_one_letter_code
_entity_poly.pdbx_strand_id
1 'polypeptide(L)'
;MTLRVLFILMLCAGLPLMARAGDLPTPENGPVLRIQGSNTIGAALGPALVEGLMREQGLLKVHSERANKANEQRIVGETAQGRQVVVEVAAHGSSTGFKALKNASADLAASSRPIKDSELVDLESLGDFKSPEAEQVIAIDGLAIILHPQNPLNTLDTEQLARIFSGDAKTWEELGGPVERFISIRGMINRAPMTRLTK
;
A
#
# COMPACT_ATOMS: atom_id res chain seq x y z
N MET A 1 25.12 -10.88 42.39
CA MET A 1 24.59 -10.95 41.00
C MET A 1 23.24 -10.24 40.80
N THR A 2 22.63 -9.64 41.84
CA THR A 2 21.29 -9.03 41.76
C THR A 2 21.29 -7.53 41.44
N LEU A 3 22.37 -6.80 41.75
CA LEU A 3 22.44 -5.34 41.54
C LEU A 3 22.71 -4.92 40.07
N ARG A 4 23.36 -5.79 39.28
CA ARG A 4 23.62 -5.56 37.84
C ARG A 4 22.37 -5.72 36.97
N VAL A 5 21.44 -6.59 37.37
CA VAL A 5 20.19 -6.85 36.63
C VAL A 5 19.20 -5.70 36.80
N LEU A 6 19.17 -5.09 38.00
CA LEU A 6 18.32 -3.93 38.28
C LEU A 6 18.73 -2.68 37.47
N PHE A 7 20.03 -2.51 37.21
CA PHE A 7 20.56 -1.39 36.42
C PHE A 7 20.22 -1.49 34.92
N ILE A 8 20.18 -2.71 34.37
CA ILE A 8 19.82 -2.95 32.96
C ILE A 8 18.31 -2.74 32.73
N LEU A 9 17.48 -3.17 33.70
CA LEU A 9 16.02 -2.94 33.66
C LEU A 9 15.66 -1.44 33.73
N MET A 10 16.44 -0.64 34.47
CA MET A 10 16.24 0.82 34.54
C MET A 10 16.69 1.54 33.25
N LEU A 11 17.73 1.04 32.57
CA LEU A 11 18.18 1.60 31.28
C LEU A 11 17.16 1.40 30.16
N CYS A 12 16.42 0.28 30.18
CA CYS A 12 15.39 -0.02 29.17
C CYS A 12 14.04 0.66 29.44
N ALA A 13 13.78 1.13 30.66
CA ALA A 13 12.51 1.77 31.04
C ALA A 13 12.52 3.30 30.94
N GLY A 14 13.70 3.94 30.81
CA GLY A 14 13.85 5.40 30.86
C GLY A 14 13.92 6.11 29.51
N LEU A 15 14.06 5.38 28.41
CA LEU A 15 14.08 5.95 27.06
C LEU A 15 12.74 5.61 26.40
N PRO A 16 11.77 6.54 26.33
CA PRO A 16 10.69 6.34 25.40
C PRO A 16 11.33 6.24 24.02
N LEU A 17 11.17 5.08 23.37
CA LEU A 17 11.55 4.87 21.99
C LEU A 17 10.59 5.72 21.14
N MET A 18 10.77 7.04 21.20
CA MET A 18 10.11 7.98 20.31
C MET A 18 10.80 7.81 18.97
N ALA A 19 10.29 6.88 18.17
CA ALA A 19 10.60 6.82 16.75
C ALA A 19 10.06 8.11 16.15
N ARG A 20 10.92 9.14 16.03
CA ARG A 20 10.61 10.32 15.25
C ARG A 20 10.95 10.01 13.80
N ALA A 21 9.96 10.13 12.92
CA ALA A 21 10.27 10.28 11.50
C ALA A 21 11.16 11.54 11.35
N GLY A 22 12.26 11.43 10.62
CA GLY A 22 13.07 12.60 10.28
C GLY A 22 12.23 13.62 9.51
N ASP A 23 12.56 14.91 9.65
CA ASP A 23 11.88 15.98 8.91
C ASP A 23 11.93 15.68 7.41
N LEU A 24 10.81 15.89 6.70
CA LEU A 24 10.79 15.72 5.25
C LEU A 24 11.87 16.60 4.62
N PRO A 25 12.82 16.03 3.85
CA PRO A 25 13.78 16.81 3.12
C PRO A 25 12.99 17.69 2.16
N THR A 26 13.26 18.98 2.18
CA THR A 26 12.45 19.94 1.44
C THR A 26 13.30 20.58 0.35
N PRO A 27 13.41 19.93 -0.82
CA PRO A 27 14.11 20.48 -1.96
C PRO A 27 13.55 21.85 -2.33
N GLU A 28 14.42 22.72 -2.85
CA GLU A 28 14.00 24.04 -3.36
C GLU A 28 12.99 23.89 -4.51
N ASN A 29 13.08 22.80 -5.28
CA ASN A 29 12.22 22.52 -6.42
C ASN A 29 11.84 21.03 -6.50
N GLY A 30 10.58 20.76 -6.86
CA GLY A 30 10.09 19.41 -7.13
C GLY A 30 9.51 18.69 -5.91
N PRO A 31 9.04 17.44 -6.10
CA PRO A 31 8.46 16.66 -5.02
C PRO A 31 9.54 16.20 -4.04
N VAL A 32 9.16 16.15 -2.76
CA VAL A 32 10.03 15.69 -1.67
C VAL A 32 10.11 14.16 -1.59
N LEU A 33 9.11 13.50 -2.18
CA LEU A 33 9.01 12.04 -2.26
C LEU A 33 8.11 11.66 -3.45
N ARG A 34 8.52 10.64 -4.19
CA ARG A 34 7.76 10.04 -5.29
C ARG A 34 7.52 8.57 -4.98
N ILE A 35 6.25 8.19 -4.86
CA ILE A 35 5.82 6.83 -4.59
C ILE A 35 5.13 6.28 -5.84
N GLN A 36 5.56 5.13 -6.34
CA GLN A 36 4.88 4.48 -7.47
C GLN A 36 4.60 3.01 -7.21
N GLY A 37 3.54 2.47 -7.82
CA GLY A 37 3.31 1.04 -7.88
C GLY A 37 1.87 0.64 -7.58
N SER A 38 1.65 -0.19 -6.57
CA SER A 38 0.39 -0.85 -6.20
C SER A 38 -0.84 0.05 -6.32
N ASN A 39 -1.84 -0.43 -7.07
CA ASN A 39 -3.13 0.24 -7.21
C ASN A 39 -3.88 0.32 -5.88
N THR A 40 -3.88 -0.77 -5.10
CA THR A 40 -4.60 -0.83 -3.82
C THR A 40 -4.00 0.14 -2.80
N ILE A 41 -2.67 0.16 -2.70
CA ILE A 41 -1.96 1.04 -1.76
C ILE A 41 -2.05 2.49 -2.26
N GLY A 42 -1.67 2.76 -3.51
CA GLY A 42 -1.59 4.11 -4.06
C GLY A 42 -2.93 4.81 -4.29
N ALA A 43 -4.05 4.08 -4.36
CA ALA A 43 -5.37 4.68 -4.54
C ALA A 43 -5.91 5.37 -3.29
N ALA A 44 -5.57 4.87 -2.08
CA ALA A 44 -6.16 5.36 -0.84
C ALA A 44 -5.20 5.31 0.35
N LEU A 45 -4.62 4.14 0.67
CA LEU A 45 -3.79 3.98 1.88
C LEU A 45 -2.53 4.84 1.83
N GLY A 46 -1.78 4.80 0.73
CA GLY A 46 -0.56 5.58 0.52
C GLY A 46 -0.80 7.09 0.69
N PRO A 47 -1.73 7.71 -0.05
CA PRO A 47 -2.07 9.11 0.13
C PRO A 47 -2.49 9.46 1.58
N ALA A 48 -3.29 8.61 2.23
CA ALA A 48 -3.72 8.85 3.61
C ALA A 48 -2.56 8.81 4.61
N LEU A 49 -1.62 7.87 4.45
CA LEU A 49 -0.40 7.80 5.27
C LEU A 49 0.48 9.02 5.07
N VAL A 50 0.65 9.47 3.83
CA VAL A 50 1.42 10.69 3.51
C VAL A 50 0.77 11.93 4.12
N GLU A 51 -0.56 12.08 4.00
CA GLU A 51 -1.28 13.18 4.66
C GLU A 51 -1.09 13.16 6.19
N GLY A 52 -1.20 11.97 6.79
CA GLY A 52 -0.97 11.77 8.22
C GLY A 52 0.45 12.19 8.64
N LEU A 53 1.47 11.71 7.91
CA LEU A 53 2.87 12.05 8.13
C LEU A 53 3.11 13.56 8.02
N MET A 54 2.60 14.22 6.98
CA MET A 54 2.76 15.66 6.81
C MET A 54 2.15 16.44 7.98
N ARG A 55 0.95 16.05 8.44
CA ARG A 55 0.30 16.68 9.61
C ARG A 55 1.09 16.43 10.89
N GLU A 56 1.61 15.21 11.08
CA GLU A 56 2.45 14.87 12.23
C GLU A 56 3.75 15.67 12.26
N GLN A 57 4.34 15.95 11.09
CA GLN A 57 5.51 16.82 10.94
C GLN A 57 5.19 18.32 11.04
N GLY A 58 3.94 18.68 11.35
CA GLY A 58 3.54 20.08 11.57
C GLY A 58 3.31 20.88 10.29
N LEU A 59 3.18 20.24 9.13
CA LEU A 59 2.77 20.94 7.91
C LEU A 59 1.32 21.40 8.03
N LEU A 60 1.07 22.59 7.51
CA LEU A 60 -0.22 23.24 7.46
C LEU A 60 -0.89 22.99 6.10
N LYS A 61 -2.21 23.19 6.05
CA LYS A 61 -3.03 23.10 4.82
C LYS A 61 -2.84 21.79 4.03
N VAL A 62 -2.62 20.67 4.72
CA VAL A 62 -2.39 19.38 4.07
C VAL A 62 -3.65 18.87 3.36
N HIS A 63 -3.56 18.66 2.04
CA HIS A 63 -4.64 18.15 1.20
C HIS A 63 -4.10 17.31 0.03
N SER A 64 -4.97 16.48 -0.55
CA SER A 64 -4.69 15.72 -1.77
C SER A 64 -5.34 16.38 -2.99
N GLU A 65 -4.56 16.50 -4.06
CA GLU A 65 -4.97 16.96 -5.37
C GLU A 65 -4.86 15.81 -6.38
N ARG A 66 -5.80 15.71 -7.32
CA ARG A 66 -5.66 14.78 -8.45
C ARG A 66 -4.68 15.35 -9.46
N ALA A 67 -3.77 14.52 -9.94
CA ALA A 67 -2.91 14.89 -11.05
C ALA A 67 -3.65 14.76 -12.40
N ASN A 68 -3.01 15.22 -13.47
CA ASN A 68 -3.57 15.21 -14.83
C ASN A 68 -3.77 13.81 -15.42
N LYS A 69 -3.16 12.78 -14.82
CA LYS A 69 -3.25 11.38 -15.25
C LYS A 69 -4.10 10.57 -14.28
N ALA A 70 -4.78 9.57 -14.81
CA ALA A 70 -5.58 8.65 -14.00
C ALA A 70 -4.70 7.93 -12.97
N ASN A 71 -5.22 7.74 -11.76
CA ASN A 71 -4.53 7.08 -10.64
C ASN A 71 -3.24 7.75 -10.17
N GLU A 72 -3.02 9.02 -10.50
CA GLU A 72 -1.95 9.85 -9.96
C GLU A 72 -2.50 10.94 -9.03
N GLN A 73 -1.85 11.13 -7.89
CA GLN A 73 -2.23 12.09 -6.85
C GLN A 73 -1.01 12.88 -6.37
N ARG A 74 -1.25 14.12 -5.95
CA ARG A 74 -0.27 14.97 -5.28
C ARG A 74 -0.78 15.28 -3.88
N ILE A 75 0.03 14.99 -2.87
CA ILE A 75 -0.26 15.37 -1.49
C ILE A 75 0.56 16.62 -1.21
N VAL A 76 -0.13 17.70 -0.88
CA VAL A 76 0.43 19.04 -0.78
C VAL A 76 0.25 19.54 0.65
N GLY A 77 1.31 20.07 1.23
CA GLY A 77 1.28 20.79 2.50
C GLY A 77 2.16 22.04 2.45
N GLU A 78 2.06 22.88 3.46
CA GLU A 78 2.87 24.10 3.60
C GLU A 78 3.62 24.11 4.92
N THR A 79 4.88 24.54 4.92
CA THR A 79 5.62 24.79 6.16
C THR A 79 5.11 26.06 6.86
N ALA A 80 5.50 26.27 8.13
CA ALA A 80 5.17 27.50 8.86
C ALA A 80 5.66 28.79 8.19
N GLN A 81 6.70 28.70 7.35
CA GLN A 81 7.26 29.79 6.56
C GLN A 81 6.56 29.99 5.20
N GLY A 82 5.48 29.24 4.94
CA GLY A 82 4.70 29.32 3.70
C GLY A 82 5.32 28.60 2.50
N ARG A 83 6.32 27.75 2.71
CA ARG A 83 6.93 26.97 1.63
C ARG A 83 6.11 25.71 1.35
N GLN A 84 5.81 25.45 0.09
CA GLN A 84 5.07 24.26 -0.32
C GLN A 84 5.95 23.00 -0.23
N VAL A 85 5.32 21.88 0.14
CA VAL A 85 5.90 20.53 0.20
C VAL A 85 4.96 19.61 -0.55
N VAL A 86 5.48 18.88 -1.53
CA VAL A 86 4.67 18.04 -2.42
C VAL A 86 5.20 16.61 -2.42
N VAL A 87 4.31 15.64 -2.25
CA VAL A 87 4.60 14.21 -2.45
C VAL A 87 3.75 13.71 -3.61
N GLU A 88 4.37 13.00 -4.55
CA GLU A 88 3.68 12.43 -5.71
C GLU A 88 3.42 10.94 -5.50
N VAL A 89 2.20 10.49 -5.80
CA VAL A 89 1.80 9.09 -5.69
C VAL A 89 1.18 8.64 -7.00
N ALA A 90 1.74 7.61 -7.62
CA ALA A 90 1.28 7.05 -8.89
C ALA A 90 0.92 5.56 -8.75
N ALA A 91 -0.34 5.21 -8.93
CA ALA A 91 -0.87 3.87 -8.69
C ALA A 91 -1.14 3.14 -10.03
N HIS A 92 -0.12 2.46 -10.55
CA HIS A 92 -0.11 1.79 -11.86
C HIS A 92 0.18 0.27 -11.80
N GLY A 93 0.28 -0.29 -10.60
CA GLY A 93 0.54 -1.71 -10.33
C GLY A 93 1.94 -1.98 -9.76
N SER A 94 2.10 -3.02 -8.96
CA SER A 94 3.36 -3.30 -8.25
C SER A 94 4.59 -3.37 -9.17
N SER A 95 4.47 -4.02 -10.34
CA SER A 95 5.56 -4.14 -11.30
C SER A 95 6.02 -2.80 -11.89
N THR A 96 5.14 -1.79 -11.97
CA THR A 96 5.54 -0.46 -12.44
C THR A 96 6.35 0.28 -11.39
N GLY A 97 6.09 0.04 -10.10
CA GLY A 97 6.86 0.61 -8.99
C GLY A 97 8.32 0.18 -9.03
N PHE A 98 8.59 -1.13 -9.19
CA PHE A 98 9.95 -1.65 -9.32
C PHE A 98 10.67 -1.08 -10.55
N LYS A 99 9.99 -1.00 -11.71
CA LYS A 99 10.53 -0.33 -12.90
C LYS A 99 10.83 1.15 -12.66
N ALA A 100 9.98 1.83 -11.89
CA ALA A 100 10.15 3.23 -11.58
C ALA A 100 11.37 3.50 -10.69
N LEU A 101 11.67 2.60 -9.74
CA LEU A 101 12.91 2.62 -8.95
C LEU A 101 14.14 2.45 -9.84
N LYS A 102 14.14 1.45 -10.72
CA LYS A 102 15.23 1.21 -11.68
C LYS A 102 15.55 2.45 -12.51
N ASN A 103 14.50 3.18 -12.90
CA ASN A 103 14.60 4.37 -13.74
C ASN A 103 14.79 5.68 -12.93
N ALA A 104 14.97 5.61 -11.60
CA ALA A 104 15.08 6.77 -10.70
C ALA A 104 13.89 7.76 -10.81
N SER A 105 12.73 7.26 -11.24
CA SER A 105 11.47 8.01 -11.38
C SER A 105 10.52 7.83 -10.20
N ALA A 106 10.90 6.98 -9.25
CA ALA A 106 10.30 6.83 -7.93
C ALA A 106 11.43 6.75 -6.89
N ASP A 107 11.11 7.19 -5.68
CA ASP A 107 11.98 7.05 -4.51
C ASP A 107 11.53 5.83 -3.67
N LEU A 108 10.24 5.51 -3.68
CA LEU A 108 9.66 4.32 -3.06
C LEU A 108 8.74 3.55 -4.02
N ALA A 109 8.85 2.22 -4.02
CA ALA A 109 7.89 1.36 -4.68
C ALA A 109 6.84 0.86 -3.67
N ALA A 110 5.57 1.17 -3.93
CA ALA A 110 4.46 0.51 -3.25
C ALA A 110 4.16 -0.82 -3.93
N SER A 111 4.07 -1.92 -3.20
CA SER A 111 3.76 -3.23 -3.75
C SER A 111 2.72 -3.98 -2.92
N SER A 112 1.73 -4.57 -3.57
CA SER A 112 0.74 -5.47 -2.94
C SER A 112 1.22 -6.93 -2.83
N ARG A 113 2.49 -7.19 -3.19
CA ARG A 113 3.10 -8.52 -3.19
C ARG A 113 4.62 -8.40 -3.00
N PRO A 114 5.32 -9.48 -2.61
CA PRO A 114 6.77 -9.52 -2.67
C PRO A 114 7.29 -9.27 -4.09
N ILE A 115 8.53 -8.79 -4.18
CA ILE A 115 9.25 -8.65 -5.45
C ILE A 115 9.46 -10.02 -6.12
N LYS A 116 9.36 -10.09 -7.46
CA LYS A 116 9.67 -11.32 -8.21
C LYS A 116 11.18 -11.45 -8.43
N ASP A 117 11.66 -12.67 -8.61
CA ASP A 117 13.08 -12.92 -8.93
C ASP A 117 13.53 -12.17 -10.19
N SER A 118 12.70 -12.14 -11.23
CA SER A 118 13.02 -11.39 -12.45
C SER A 118 13.11 -9.87 -12.23
N GLU A 119 12.29 -9.33 -11.31
CA GLU A 119 12.31 -7.90 -10.96
C GLU A 119 13.49 -7.57 -10.03
N LEU A 120 13.92 -8.55 -9.22
CA LEU A 120 15.10 -8.42 -8.37
C LEU A 120 16.37 -8.31 -9.21
N VAL A 121 16.53 -9.18 -10.21
CA VAL A 121 17.65 -9.12 -11.17
C VAL A 121 17.74 -7.74 -11.83
N ASP A 122 16.59 -7.16 -12.16
CA ASP A 122 16.50 -5.82 -12.74
C ASP A 122 16.95 -4.68 -11.80
N LEU A 123 16.93 -4.91 -10.49
CA LEU A 123 17.21 -3.93 -9.43
C LEU A 123 18.48 -4.23 -8.63
N GLU A 124 19.23 -5.30 -8.95
CA GLU A 124 20.43 -5.73 -8.22
C GLU A 124 21.45 -4.60 -8.02
N SER A 125 21.59 -3.70 -8.99
CA SER A 125 22.50 -2.54 -8.90
C SER A 125 22.12 -1.53 -7.83
N LEU A 126 20.87 -1.56 -7.34
CA LEU A 126 20.34 -0.68 -6.31
C LEU A 126 20.36 -1.33 -4.92
N GLY A 127 20.70 -2.63 -4.82
CA GLY A 127 20.83 -3.36 -3.57
C GLY A 127 19.98 -4.63 -3.50
N ASP A 128 19.91 -5.23 -2.31
CA ASP A 128 19.11 -6.42 -2.05
C ASP A 128 17.67 -6.06 -1.66
N PHE A 129 16.74 -6.17 -2.60
CA PHE A 129 15.33 -5.87 -2.41
C PHE A 129 14.53 -6.98 -1.69
N LYS A 130 15.17 -8.09 -1.30
CA LYS A 130 14.57 -9.10 -0.41
C LYS A 130 15.01 -8.93 1.04
N SER A 131 15.93 -8.01 1.32
CA SER A 131 16.39 -7.78 2.68
C SER A 131 15.28 -7.11 3.51
N PRO A 132 15.19 -7.38 4.83
CA PRO A 132 14.23 -6.73 5.72
C PRO A 132 14.37 -5.20 5.81
N GLU A 133 15.50 -4.66 5.34
CA GLU A 133 15.76 -3.22 5.28
C GLU A 133 15.17 -2.57 4.01
N ALA A 134 14.88 -3.36 2.97
CA ALA A 134 14.35 -2.89 1.69
C ALA A 134 12.82 -3.09 1.56
N GLU A 135 12.23 -4.05 2.27
CA GLU A 135 10.80 -4.36 2.22
C GLU A 135 10.10 -4.13 3.58
N GLN A 136 9.29 -3.07 3.66
CA GLN A 136 8.49 -2.77 4.84
C GLN A 136 7.01 -3.10 4.64
N VAL A 137 6.53 -4.08 5.41
CA VAL A 137 5.11 -4.46 5.44
C VAL A 137 4.34 -3.43 6.26
N ILE A 138 3.55 -2.60 5.58
CA ILE A 138 2.76 -1.53 6.20
C ILE A 138 1.31 -1.93 6.52
N ALA A 139 0.81 -2.99 5.90
CA ALA A 139 -0.57 -3.47 6.08
C ALA A 139 -0.72 -4.92 5.61
N ILE A 140 -1.78 -5.57 6.08
CA ILE A 140 -2.26 -6.85 5.55
C ILE A 140 -3.64 -6.59 4.94
N ASP A 141 -3.81 -6.97 3.67
CA ASP A 141 -5.07 -6.81 2.93
C ASP A 141 -5.84 -8.14 2.91
N GLY A 142 -7.17 -8.04 2.94
CA GLY A 142 -8.09 -9.18 2.94
C GLY A 142 -8.93 -9.22 1.67
N LEU A 143 -8.78 -10.28 0.87
CA LEU A 143 -9.66 -10.56 -0.26
C LEU A 143 -10.81 -11.46 0.18
N ALA A 144 -12.04 -11.01 -0.02
CA ALA A 144 -13.24 -11.80 0.23
C ALA A 144 -13.93 -12.17 -1.08
N ILE A 145 -14.32 -13.44 -1.19
CA ILE A 145 -15.20 -13.90 -2.26
C ILE A 145 -16.63 -13.81 -1.75
N ILE A 146 -17.44 -13.01 -2.43
CA ILE A 146 -18.85 -12.81 -2.09
C ILE A 146 -19.70 -13.42 -3.20
N LEU A 147 -20.57 -14.34 -2.82
CA LEU A 147 -21.56 -14.92 -3.71
C LEU A 147 -22.89 -14.18 -3.58
N HIS A 148 -23.65 -14.15 -4.67
CA HIS A 148 -25.01 -13.63 -4.61
C HIS A 148 -25.84 -14.48 -3.62
N PRO A 149 -26.69 -13.89 -2.76
CA PRO A 149 -27.44 -14.64 -1.75
C PRO A 149 -28.34 -15.75 -2.29
N GLN A 150 -28.73 -15.67 -3.56
CA GLN A 150 -29.53 -16.70 -4.25
C GLN A 150 -28.68 -17.75 -4.98
N ASN A 151 -27.36 -17.68 -4.90
CA ASN A 151 -26.50 -18.74 -5.39
C ASN A 151 -26.60 -19.91 -4.40
N PRO A 152 -27.03 -21.11 -4.83
CA PRO A 152 -27.17 -22.24 -3.90
C PRO A 152 -25.82 -22.84 -3.49
N LEU A 153 -24.72 -22.50 -4.19
CA LEU A 153 -23.38 -22.77 -3.67
C LEU A 153 -23.08 -21.74 -2.60
N ASN A 154 -22.90 -22.22 -1.36
CA ASN A 154 -22.57 -21.37 -0.21
C ASN A 154 -21.07 -21.36 0.12
N THR A 155 -20.30 -22.23 -0.53
CA THR A 155 -18.86 -22.39 -0.35
C THR A 155 -18.22 -22.71 -1.69
N LEU A 156 -17.03 -22.16 -1.93
CA LEU A 156 -16.17 -22.53 -3.04
C LEU A 156 -14.79 -22.84 -2.48
N ASP A 157 -14.18 -23.93 -2.95
CA ASP A 157 -12.79 -24.20 -2.68
C ASP A 157 -11.85 -23.43 -3.65
N THR A 158 -10.56 -23.47 -3.37
CA THR A 158 -9.54 -22.75 -4.16
C THR A 158 -9.44 -23.25 -5.59
N GLU A 159 -9.69 -24.54 -5.85
CA GLU A 159 -9.62 -25.12 -7.19
C GLU A 159 -10.80 -24.65 -8.04
N GLN A 160 -12.00 -24.66 -7.47
CA GLN A 160 -13.20 -24.10 -8.09
C GLN A 160 -12.99 -22.61 -8.39
N LEU A 161 -12.46 -21.83 -7.45
CA LEU A 161 -12.14 -20.43 -7.68
C LEU A 161 -11.11 -20.25 -8.82
N ALA A 162 -10.05 -21.05 -8.85
CA ALA A 162 -9.06 -20.98 -9.92
C ALA A 162 -9.70 -21.23 -11.29
N ARG A 163 -10.54 -22.26 -11.41
CA ARG A 163 -11.29 -22.58 -12.65
C ARG A 163 -12.23 -21.45 -13.07
N ILE A 164 -12.87 -20.78 -12.11
CA ILE A 164 -13.72 -19.62 -12.39
C ILE A 164 -12.89 -18.46 -12.95
N PHE A 165 -11.78 -18.10 -12.28
CA PHE A 165 -10.97 -16.94 -12.65
C PHE A 165 -10.09 -17.17 -13.90
N SER A 166 -9.75 -18.43 -14.22
CA SER A 166 -9.11 -18.79 -15.49
C SER A 166 -10.10 -18.79 -16.66
N GLY A 167 -11.41 -18.88 -16.38
CA GLY A 167 -12.46 -19.04 -17.37
C GLY A 167 -12.68 -20.48 -17.83
N ASP A 168 -12.06 -21.46 -17.17
CA ASP A 168 -12.26 -22.89 -17.41
C ASP A 168 -13.64 -23.37 -16.96
N ALA A 169 -14.22 -22.72 -15.95
CA ALA A 169 -15.61 -22.89 -15.54
C ALA A 169 -16.39 -21.60 -15.83
N LYS A 170 -17.41 -21.68 -16.69
CA LYS A 170 -18.20 -20.51 -17.11
C LYS A 170 -19.61 -20.51 -16.56
N THR A 171 -20.08 -21.67 -16.11
CA THR A 171 -21.41 -21.88 -15.58
C THR A 171 -21.37 -22.49 -14.18
N TRP A 172 -22.41 -22.26 -13.39
CA TRP A 172 -22.48 -22.82 -12.04
C TRP A 172 -22.62 -24.34 -12.07
N GLU A 173 -23.18 -24.95 -13.12
CA GLU A 173 -23.27 -26.41 -13.27
C GLU A 173 -21.91 -27.11 -13.24
N GLU A 174 -20.91 -26.52 -13.87
CA GLU A 174 -19.55 -27.07 -13.97
C GLU A 174 -18.84 -27.19 -12.61
N LEU A 175 -19.46 -26.63 -11.56
CA LEU A 175 -19.02 -26.59 -10.18
C LEU A 175 -20.01 -27.28 -9.23
N GLY A 176 -21.02 -27.98 -9.74
CA GLY A 176 -22.05 -28.65 -8.95
C GLY A 176 -23.22 -27.75 -8.54
N GLY A 177 -23.35 -26.58 -9.18
CA GLY A 177 -24.44 -25.63 -8.99
C GLY A 177 -25.62 -25.82 -9.95
N PRO A 178 -26.59 -24.90 -9.93
CA PRO A 178 -27.87 -25.00 -10.63
C PRO A 178 -27.71 -24.71 -12.13
N VAL A 179 -28.60 -25.32 -12.92
CA VAL A 179 -28.60 -25.31 -14.39
C VAL A 179 -28.81 -23.90 -15.00
N GLU A 180 -28.14 -23.66 -16.12
CA GLU A 180 -28.18 -22.54 -17.06
C GLU A 180 -27.86 -21.16 -16.47
N ARG A 181 -26.97 -21.06 -15.47
CA ARG A 181 -26.52 -19.76 -14.96
C ARG A 181 -25.03 -19.51 -15.23
N PHE A 182 -24.77 -18.48 -16.03
CA PHE A 182 -23.42 -17.96 -16.24
C PHE A 182 -22.83 -17.37 -14.97
N ILE A 183 -21.53 -17.57 -14.81
CA ILE A 183 -20.74 -16.95 -13.76
C ILE A 183 -20.35 -15.56 -14.24
N SER A 184 -20.79 -14.53 -13.51
CA SER A 184 -20.37 -13.15 -13.71
C SER A 184 -19.46 -12.74 -12.57
N ILE A 185 -18.18 -12.49 -12.88
CA ILE A 185 -17.20 -12.02 -11.92
C ILE A 185 -17.17 -10.49 -11.97
N ARG A 186 -17.33 -9.85 -10.81
CA ARG A 186 -17.18 -8.39 -10.70
C ARG A 186 -16.17 -8.08 -9.60
N GLY A 187 -15.06 -7.45 -9.98
CA GLY A 187 -14.14 -6.87 -9.01
C GLY A 187 -14.78 -5.66 -8.34
N MET A 188 -14.89 -5.68 -7.01
CA MET A 188 -15.27 -4.53 -6.21
C MET A 188 -14.08 -4.13 -5.34
N ILE A 189 -13.55 -2.92 -5.55
CA ILE A 189 -12.58 -2.32 -4.62
C ILE A 189 -13.39 -1.63 -3.54
N ASN A 190 -13.45 -2.24 -2.35
CA ASN A 190 -14.14 -1.65 -1.21
C ASN A 190 -13.28 -0.49 -0.68
N ARG A 191 -13.58 0.74 -1.08
CA ARG A 191 -13.01 1.93 -0.43
C ARG A 191 -13.76 2.09 0.88
N ALA A 192 -13.31 1.41 1.93
CA ALA A 192 -13.86 1.65 3.26
C ALA A 192 -13.72 3.15 3.57
N PRO A 193 -14.80 3.92 3.82
CA PRO A 193 -14.63 5.22 4.44
C PRO A 193 -13.99 4.96 5.80
N MET A 194 -12.88 5.64 6.12
CA MET A 194 -12.37 5.66 7.49
C MET A 194 -13.51 6.17 8.38
N THR A 195 -14.22 5.25 9.03
CA THR A 195 -15.25 5.59 10.00
C THR A 195 -14.53 6.29 11.14
N ARG A 196 -14.87 7.57 11.29
CA ARG A 196 -14.46 8.49 12.32
C ARG A 196 -14.48 7.80 13.69
N LEU A 197 -13.32 7.49 14.27
CA LEU A 197 -13.22 7.22 15.71
C LEU A 197 -13.31 8.57 16.41
N THR A 198 -14.53 8.87 16.86
CA THR A 198 -14.82 9.99 17.76
C THR A 198 -14.47 9.61 19.20
N LYS A 199 -13.65 10.48 19.81
CA LYS A 199 -13.21 10.61 21.20
C LYS A 199 -12.25 9.55 21.74
#